data_AF-A0A1H7A6S4-F1
#
_entry.id   AF-A0A1H7A6S4-F1
#
_cell.length_a   1.000
_cell.length_b   1.000
_cell.length_c   1.000
_cell.angle_alpha   90.00
_cell.angle_beta   90.00
_cell.angle_gamma   90.00
#
_symmetry.space_group_name_H-M   'P 1'
#
loop_
_entity.id
_entity.type
_entity.pdbx_description
1 polymer ?
#
loop_
_entity_poly.entity_id
_entity_poly.type
_entity_poly.pdbx_seq_one_letter_code
_entity_poly.pdbx_strand_id
1 'polypeptide(L)'
;MTEPNEMERLPTPDEAAGMAWWNNLTEVARCFWLERSTTGTVAEAYAAFKREQALPMTLRAAADHWRLTNQERSGGVVLIWQGAVYGWKNCLRDAAHEQPGAYAVDEAGHIFIAEGGNEYDGAKCWVAVAPSN
;
A
#
# COMPACT_ATOMS: atom_id res chain seq x y z
N MET A 1 6.89 8.98 48.52
CA MET A 1 6.15 8.86 47.25
C MET A 1 7.18 8.53 46.20
N THR A 2 7.29 7.26 45.85
CA THR A 2 8.21 6.80 44.80
C THR A 2 7.56 7.15 43.47
N GLU A 3 8.22 7.96 42.65
CA GLU A 3 7.76 8.21 41.28
C GLU A 3 7.63 6.86 40.55
N PRO A 4 6.54 6.61 39.81
CA PRO A 4 6.44 5.39 39.02
C PRO A 4 7.56 5.39 37.99
N ASN A 5 8.40 4.37 38.07
CA ASN A 5 9.57 4.13 37.25
C ASN A 5 9.17 4.12 35.76
N GLU A 6 9.54 5.15 34.99
CA GLU A 6 9.32 5.25 33.54
C GLU A 6 9.87 4.05 32.75
N MET A 7 10.72 3.22 33.38
CA MET A 7 11.34 2.04 32.79
C MET A 7 10.45 0.78 32.72
N GLU A 8 9.24 0.78 33.30
CA GLU A 8 8.31 -0.36 33.25
C GLU A 8 7.11 -0.12 32.30
N ARG A 9 7.23 0.81 31.36
CA ARG A 9 6.22 0.94 30.31
C ARG A 9 6.27 -0.31 29.42
N LEU A 10 5.26 -1.16 29.55
CA LEU A 10 5.03 -2.24 28.61
C LEU A 10 4.93 -1.66 27.19
N PRO A 11 5.67 -2.21 26.20
CA PRO A 11 5.59 -1.73 24.83
C PRO A 11 4.14 -1.84 24.35
N THR A 12 3.68 -0.82 23.67
CA THR A 12 2.39 -0.86 22.98
C THR A 12 2.40 -1.99 21.95
N PRO A 13 1.23 -2.57 21.59
CA PRO A 13 1.17 -3.60 20.55
C PRO A 13 1.84 -3.18 19.22
N ASP A 14 1.79 -1.88 18.89
CA ASP A 14 2.44 -1.34 17.70
C ASP A 14 3.98 -1.32 17.83
N GLU A 15 4.51 -0.97 19.00
CA GLU A 15 5.95 -1.02 19.28
C GLU A 15 6.45 -2.48 19.27
N ALA A 16 5.70 -3.41 19.87
CA ALA A 16 6.03 -4.83 19.86
C ALA A 16 6.01 -5.41 18.43
N ALA A 17 5.03 -5.03 17.60
CA ALA A 17 4.97 -5.40 16.19
C ALA A 17 6.13 -4.80 15.39
N GLY A 18 6.50 -3.53 15.66
CA GLY A 18 7.65 -2.88 15.03
C GLY A 18 8.98 -3.55 15.38
N MET A 19 9.15 -3.97 16.64
CA MET A 19 10.32 -4.75 17.08
C MET A 19 10.35 -6.15 16.44
N ALA A 20 9.22 -6.85 16.40
CA ALA A 20 9.13 -8.17 15.76
C ALA A 20 9.40 -8.10 14.25
N TRP A 21 8.89 -7.07 13.58
CA TRP A 21 9.20 -6.77 12.18
C TRP A 21 10.71 -6.55 12.01
N TRP A 22 11.30 -5.64 12.78
CA TRP A 22 12.73 -5.32 12.70
C TRP A 22 13.64 -6.54 12.93
N ASN A 23 13.26 -7.40 13.87
CA ASN A 23 14.01 -8.61 14.20
C ASN A 23 14.00 -9.65 13.07
N ASN A 24 12.95 -9.67 12.24
CA ASN A 24 12.84 -10.56 11.08
C ASN A 24 13.48 -10.01 9.80
N LEU A 25 13.94 -8.75 9.79
CA LEU A 25 14.63 -8.17 8.64
C LEU A 25 16.09 -8.61 8.55
N THR A 26 16.57 -8.78 7.31
CA THR A 26 18.00 -8.88 7.01
C THR A 26 18.70 -7.53 7.22
N GLU A 27 20.03 -7.55 7.39
CA GLU A 27 20.83 -6.31 7.55
C GLU A 27 20.65 -5.34 6.39
N VAL A 28 20.57 -5.86 5.15
CA VAL A 28 20.30 -5.06 3.95
C VAL A 28 18.92 -4.39 4.03
N ALA A 29 17.89 -5.13 4.44
CA ALA A 29 16.55 -4.57 4.60
C ALA A 29 16.48 -3.52 5.72
N ARG A 30 17.21 -3.74 6.82
CA ARG A 30 17.35 -2.75 7.90
C ARG A 30 17.98 -1.44 7.41
N CYS A 31 19.10 -1.52 6.68
CA CYS A 31 19.73 -0.35 6.07
C CYS A 31 18.78 0.40 5.12
N PHE A 32 18.09 -0.33 4.24
CA PHE A 32 17.12 0.26 3.31
C PHE A 32 16.02 1.06 4.02
N TRP A 33 15.46 0.54 5.11
CA TRP A 33 14.40 1.25 5.85
C TRP A 33 14.93 2.38 6.73
N LEU A 34 16.16 2.29 7.23
CA LEU A 34 16.81 3.38 7.96
C LEU A 34 17.11 4.57 7.05
N GLU A 35 17.59 4.34 5.83
CA GLU A 35 17.85 5.40 4.84
C GLU A 35 16.58 6.19 4.46
N ARG A 36 15.41 5.55 4.56
CA ARG A 36 14.09 6.15 4.29
C ARG A 36 13.44 6.77 5.52
N SER A 37 14.04 6.61 6.70
CA SER A 37 13.59 7.25 7.92
C SER A 37 14.22 8.64 8.05
N THR A 38 13.47 9.60 8.58
CA THR A 38 13.93 10.98 8.73
C THR A 38 15.05 11.08 9.77
N THR A 39 14.99 10.24 10.81
CA THR A 39 15.87 10.31 11.99
C THR A 39 16.78 9.09 12.17
N GLY A 40 16.67 8.05 11.33
CA GLY A 40 17.43 6.81 11.51
C GLY A 40 16.91 5.91 12.64
N THR A 41 15.65 6.03 13.03
CA THR A 41 15.06 5.22 14.12
C THR A 41 14.23 4.07 13.58
N VAL A 42 14.22 2.94 14.31
CA VAL A 42 13.40 1.76 13.98
C VAL A 42 11.91 2.10 13.98
N ALA A 43 11.46 3.00 14.86
CA ALA A 43 10.08 3.44 14.92
C ALA A 43 9.64 4.19 13.65
N GLU A 44 10.46 5.09 13.13
CA GLU A 44 10.16 5.80 11.88
C GLU A 44 10.31 4.91 10.65
N ALA A 45 11.31 4.02 10.64
CA ALA A 45 11.45 2.98 9.62
C ALA A 45 10.20 2.11 9.55
N TYR A 46 9.68 1.69 10.70
CA TYR A 46 8.42 0.94 10.79
C TYR A 46 7.21 1.78 10.37
N ALA A 47 7.16 3.07 10.70
CA ALA A 47 6.11 3.97 10.21
C ALA A 47 6.17 4.21 8.69
N ALA A 48 7.35 4.24 8.09
CA ALA A 48 7.53 4.29 6.63
C ALA A 48 7.07 2.98 5.98
N PHE A 49 7.45 1.83 6.54
CA PHE A 49 6.97 0.52 6.10
C PHE A 49 5.44 0.42 6.17
N LYS A 50 4.83 0.86 7.28
CA LYS A 50 3.36 0.91 7.42
C LYS A 50 2.71 1.82 6.38
N ARG A 51 3.31 2.95 6.04
CA ARG A 51 2.81 3.83 4.97
C ARG A 51 2.88 3.16 3.60
N GLU A 52 3.95 2.43 3.33
CA GLU A 52 4.14 1.70 2.06
C GLU A 52 3.14 0.51 1.95
N GLN A 53 2.90 -0.20 3.06
CA GLN A 53 1.91 -1.28 3.19
C GLN A 53 0.45 -0.78 3.18
N ALA A 54 0.18 0.44 3.65
CA ALA A 54 -1.17 0.99 3.75
C ALA A 54 -1.77 1.32 2.39
N LEU A 55 -0.96 1.61 1.37
CA LEU A 55 -1.45 1.93 0.02
C LEU A 55 -2.23 0.74 -0.58
N PRO A 56 -1.66 -0.48 -0.67
CA PRO A 56 -2.40 -1.66 -1.12
C PRO A 56 -3.70 -1.93 -0.34
N MET A 57 -3.65 -1.79 0.99
CA MET A 57 -4.81 -2.01 1.85
C MET A 57 -5.93 -1.00 1.57
N THR A 58 -5.58 0.28 1.44
CA THR A 58 -6.53 1.36 1.18
C THR A 58 -7.19 1.21 -0.20
N LEU A 59 -6.41 0.80 -1.21
CA LEU A 59 -6.92 0.56 -2.55
C LEU A 59 -7.91 -0.61 -2.59
N ARG A 60 -7.60 -1.71 -1.90
CA ARG A 60 -8.52 -2.86 -1.78
C ARG A 60 -9.80 -2.48 -1.06
N ALA A 61 -9.69 -1.78 0.08
CA ALA A 61 -10.85 -1.32 0.83
C ALA A 61 -11.76 -0.38 0.00
N ALA A 62 -11.17 0.52 -0.78
CA ALA A 62 -11.93 1.39 -1.69
C ALA A 62 -12.64 0.60 -2.80
N ALA A 63 -11.97 -0.39 -3.38
CA ALA A 63 -12.56 -1.28 -4.38
C ALA A 63 -13.71 -2.12 -3.82
N ASP A 64 -13.53 -2.69 -2.61
CA ASP A 64 -14.56 -3.47 -1.93
C ASP A 64 -15.77 -2.62 -1.56
N HIS A 65 -15.54 -1.40 -1.04
CA HIS A 65 -16.62 -0.46 -0.77
C HIS A 65 -17.44 -0.18 -2.05
N TRP A 66 -16.75 0.10 -3.16
CA TRP A 66 -17.42 0.35 -4.44
C TRP A 66 -18.23 -0.86 -4.91
N ARG A 67 -17.70 -2.08 -4.76
CA ARG A 67 -18.40 -3.32 -5.12
C ARG A 67 -19.64 -3.57 -4.26
N LEU A 68 -19.59 -3.24 -2.98
CA LEU A 68 -20.75 -3.34 -2.07
C LEU A 68 -21.87 -2.40 -2.48
N THR A 69 -21.55 -1.19 -2.96
CA THR A 69 -22.54 -0.23 -3.46
C THR A 69 -23.02 -0.54 -4.87
N ASN A 70 -22.24 -1.29 -5.66
CA ASN A 70 -22.51 -1.60 -7.07
C ASN A 70 -22.64 -3.12 -7.30
N GLN A 71 -23.59 -3.76 -6.60
CA GLN A 71 -23.76 -5.23 -6.58
C GLN A 71 -24.00 -5.87 -7.96
N GLU A 72 -24.54 -5.15 -8.94
CA GLU A 72 -24.71 -5.62 -10.33
C GLU A 72 -23.39 -5.70 -11.12
N ARG A 73 -22.30 -5.18 -10.55
CA ARG A 73 -20.96 -5.10 -11.15
C ARG A 73 -19.90 -5.66 -10.19
N SER A 74 -20.21 -6.80 -9.59
CA SER A 74 -19.37 -7.51 -8.63
C SER A 74 -18.09 -8.08 -9.25
N GLY A 75 -18.11 -8.38 -10.55
CA GLY A 75 -16.93 -8.81 -11.29
C GLY A 75 -16.08 -7.65 -11.83
N GLY A 76 -14.96 -7.93 -12.50
CA GLY A 76 -14.11 -6.96 -13.19
C GLY A 76 -13.12 -6.19 -12.30
N VAL A 77 -12.54 -5.14 -12.88
CA VAL A 77 -11.50 -4.31 -12.27
C VAL A 77 -12.02 -2.93 -11.89
N VAL A 78 -11.78 -2.53 -10.65
CA VAL A 78 -12.08 -1.18 -10.15
C VAL A 78 -10.86 -0.30 -10.35
N LEU A 79 -11.05 0.86 -10.96
CA LEU A 79 -9.98 1.81 -11.28
C LEU A 79 -9.99 2.96 -10.26
N ILE A 80 -8.84 3.19 -9.64
CA ILE A 80 -8.61 4.14 -8.56
C ILE A 80 -7.50 5.10 -8.96
N TRP A 81 -7.76 6.41 -8.86
CA TRP A 81 -6.77 7.44 -9.14
C TRP A 81 -6.74 8.44 -7.99
N GLN A 82 -5.54 8.78 -7.49
CA GLN A 82 -5.34 9.63 -6.31
C GLN A 82 -6.17 9.22 -5.07
N GLY A 83 -6.43 7.91 -4.90
CA GLY A 83 -7.19 7.37 -3.77
C GLY A 83 -8.73 7.40 -3.93
N ALA A 84 -9.25 7.82 -5.08
CA ALA A 84 -10.68 7.79 -5.39
C ALA A 84 -11.00 6.84 -6.56
N VAL A 85 -12.06 6.06 -6.43
CA VAL A 85 -12.56 5.22 -7.53
C VAL A 85 -13.13 6.12 -8.61
N TYR A 86 -12.55 6.10 -9.81
CA TYR A 86 -13.02 6.90 -10.95
C TYR A 86 -13.75 6.07 -12.01
N GLY A 87 -13.60 4.75 -11.97
CA GLY A 87 -14.21 3.89 -12.98
C GLY A 87 -14.17 2.41 -12.64
N TRP A 88 -14.87 1.65 -13.48
CA TRP A 88 -14.91 0.20 -13.42
C TRP A 88 -14.93 -0.38 -14.84
N LYS A 89 -14.26 -1.51 -15.05
CA LYS A 89 -14.23 -2.24 -16.31
C LYS A 89 -14.45 -3.73 -16.08
N ASN A 90 -15.02 -4.41 -17.06
CA ASN A 90 -15.24 -5.85 -17.01
C ASN A 90 -13.92 -6.68 -17.05
N CYS A 91 -12.83 -6.11 -17.58
CA CYS A 91 -11.51 -6.72 -17.64
C CYS A 91 -10.42 -5.63 -17.72
N LEU A 92 -9.21 -5.95 -17.24
CA LEU A 92 -8.04 -5.07 -17.39
C LEU A 92 -7.65 -5.02 -18.87
N ARG A 93 -7.70 -3.82 -19.47
CA ARG A 93 -7.36 -3.57 -20.89
C ARG A 93 -6.05 -2.81 -21.00
N ASP A 94 -5.63 -2.47 -22.22
CA ASP A 94 -4.37 -1.78 -22.52
C ASP A 94 -4.17 -0.51 -21.69
N ALA A 95 -3.03 -0.44 -21.00
CA ALA A 95 -2.62 0.66 -20.12
C ALA A 95 -2.46 2.00 -20.87
N ALA A 96 -2.27 1.96 -22.20
CA ALA A 96 -2.03 3.14 -23.03
C ALA A 96 -3.20 4.15 -23.05
N HIS A 97 -4.40 3.73 -22.65
CA HIS A 97 -5.55 4.62 -22.52
C HIS A 97 -5.78 5.13 -21.09
N GLU A 98 -4.91 4.77 -20.15
CA GLU A 98 -5.04 5.14 -18.74
C GLU A 98 -4.04 6.23 -18.36
N GLN A 99 -4.41 7.01 -17.35
CA GLN A 99 -3.49 7.97 -16.76
C GLN A 99 -2.34 7.24 -16.04
N PRO A 100 -1.08 7.64 -16.27
CA PRO A 100 0.04 7.18 -15.46
C PRO A 100 -0.22 7.39 -13.96
N GLY A 101 0.02 6.36 -13.16
CA GLY A 101 -0.26 6.36 -11.73
C GLY A 101 -1.70 5.99 -11.33
N ALA A 102 -2.54 5.58 -12.29
CA ALA A 102 -3.82 4.93 -11.97
C ALA A 102 -3.58 3.52 -11.41
N TYR A 103 -4.39 3.14 -10.43
CA TYR A 103 -4.41 1.80 -9.86
C TYR A 103 -5.64 1.04 -10.34
N ALA A 104 -5.49 -0.24 -10.64
CA ALA A 104 -6.58 -1.14 -10.93
C ALA A 104 -6.59 -2.27 -9.88
N VAL A 105 -7.75 -2.57 -9.32
CA VAL A 105 -7.93 -3.65 -8.34
C VAL A 105 -8.90 -4.68 -8.90
N ASP A 106 -8.45 -5.92 -9.06
CA ASP A 106 -9.30 -7.02 -9.54
C ASP A 106 -10.17 -7.62 -8.42
N GLU A 107 -10.97 -8.64 -8.77
CA GLU A 107 -11.87 -9.35 -7.85
C GLU A 107 -11.13 -10.13 -6.76
N ALA A 108 -9.91 -10.57 -7.05
CA ALA A 108 -9.06 -11.29 -6.10
C ALA A 108 -8.27 -10.34 -5.19
N GLY A 109 -8.35 -9.02 -5.41
CA GLY A 109 -7.60 -8.01 -4.66
C GLY A 109 -6.16 -7.82 -5.16
N HIS A 110 -5.82 -8.31 -6.35
CA HIS A 110 -4.57 -7.95 -7.01
C HIS A 110 -4.64 -6.51 -7.47
N ILE A 111 -3.54 -5.79 -7.24
CA ILE A 111 -3.43 -4.38 -7.53
C ILE A 111 -2.43 -4.22 -8.67
N PHE A 112 -2.81 -3.44 -9.68
CA PHE A 112 -1.98 -3.11 -10.82
C PHE A 112 -1.83 -1.59 -10.87
N ILE A 113 -0.61 -1.10 -11.03
CA ILE A 113 -0.34 0.32 -11.27
C ILE A 113 -0.04 0.53 -12.75
N ALA A 114 -0.65 1.55 -13.34
CA ALA A 114 -0.37 2.00 -14.69
C ALA A 114 0.97 2.74 -14.68
N GLU A 115 2.05 2.05 -15.07
CA GLU A 115 3.42 2.52 -15.01
C GLU A 115 4.07 2.68 -16.38
N GLY A 116 5.05 3.58 -16.42
CA GLY A 116 5.75 3.99 -17.64
C GLY A 116 4.85 4.84 -18.55
N GLY A 117 5.45 5.70 -19.38
CA GLY A 117 4.70 6.61 -20.26
C GLY A 117 4.78 8.07 -19.81
N ASN A 118 3.92 8.92 -20.39
CA ASN A 118 3.82 10.35 -20.06
C ASN A 118 2.35 10.79 -20.21
N GLU A 119 2.04 12.06 -19.89
CA GLU A 119 0.68 12.61 -19.98
C GLU A 119 0.09 12.63 -21.41
N TYR A 120 0.92 12.44 -22.43
CA TYR A 120 0.56 12.48 -23.86
C TYR A 120 0.33 11.09 -24.46
N ASP A 121 1.12 10.08 -24.05
CA ASP A 121 1.13 8.71 -24.59
C ASP A 121 0.38 7.69 -23.72
N GLY A 122 -0.08 8.10 -22.53
CA GLY A 122 -0.70 7.21 -21.54
C GLY A 122 0.29 6.23 -20.93
N ALA A 123 -0.19 5.25 -20.15
CA ALA A 123 0.70 4.31 -19.47
C ALA A 123 1.25 3.22 -20.42
N LYS A 124 2.54 2.86 -20.28
CA LYS A 124 3.20 1.85 -21.15
C LYS A 124 2.83 0.43 -20.78
N CYS A 125 2.61 0.15 -19.49
CA CYS A 125 2.23 -1.17 -19.02
C CYS A 125 1.50 -1.12 -17.67
N TRP A 126 0.83 -2.21 -17.34
CA TRP A 126 0.36 -2.49 -15.99
C TRP A 126 1.44 -3.25 -15.23
N VAL A 127 1.81 -2.76 -14.06
CA VAL A 127 2.76 -3.42 -13.16
C VAL A 127 2.00 -3.93 -11.94
N ALA A 128 2.12 -5.22 -11.64
CA ALA A 128 1.48 -5.81 -10.47
C ALA A 128 2.18 -5.35 -9.19
N VAL A 129 1.44 -4.74 -8.28
CA VAL A 129 1.91 -4.42 -6.94
C VAL A 129 1.84 -5.69 -6.11
N ALA A 130 3.02 -6.29 -5.85
CA ALA A 130 3.09 -7.51 -5.07
C ALA A 130 2.44 -7.30 -3.69
N PRO A 131 1.64 -8.26 -3.19
CA PRO A 131 1.26 -8.23 -1.79
C PRO A 131 2.56 -8.28 -0.98
N SER A 132 2.72 -7.33 -0.06
CA SER A 132 3.85 -7.34 0.85
C SER A 132 3.77 -8.64 1.66
N ASN A 133 4.67 -9.58 1.36
CA ASN A 133 4.77 -10.90 1.99
C ASN A 133 5.38 -10.81 3.39
#